data_AF-A0A2S9X1G6-F1
#
_entry.id   AF-A0A2S9X1G6-F1
#
_cell.length_a   1.000
_cell.length_b   1.000
_cell.length_c   1.000
_cell.angle_alpha   90.00
_cell.angle_beta   90.00
_cell.angle_gamma   90.00
#
_symmetry.space_group_name_H-M   'P 1'
#
loop_
_entity.id
_entity.type
_entity.pdbx_description
1 polymer ?
#
loop_
_entity_poly.entity_id
_entity_poly.type
_entity_poly.pdbx_seq_one_letter_code
_entity_poly.pdbx_strand_id
1 'polypeptide(L)'
;MTLTQPILPAEQILAGDAPLMSLPVLRPPTDLFARRAARLLQLAESHAMADFLRLCAVICEQQQALHDASRLDPRAALEKLAQALAPQLPSPVQASLDALLALDAAALSRLAERLLNGDYSADGPLFAALPLLGAALQAQATRSIRQRPLPEPQSQEARCPCCGGLPLASVLTRGDSGHAQRHVVCSMCSHAWPVGRVRCLGCGNSRDLRYYSLAPQDYEAPEPDHQRPHQTRGAQEVEACGECHGALKQVSLLQAPDAEAGADDLASLALDLLAGEAGYARLGFNPLFLPGT
;
A
#
# COMPACT_ATOMS: atom_id res chain seq x y z
N MET A 1 30.39 -13.73 12.25
CA MET A 1 30.17 -15.16 12.56
C MET A 1 28.75 -15.49 12.16
N THR A 2 28.55 -16.28 11.11
CA THR A 2 27.22 -16.72 10.67
C THR A 2 26.70 -17.68 11.75
N LEU A 3 25.73 -17.24 12.55
CA LEU A 3 25.10 -18.10 13.54
C LEU A 3 24.29 -19.16 12.79
N THR A 4 24.75 -20.40 12.82
CA THR A 4 23.98 -21.56 12.36
C THR A 4 22.70 -21.64 13.18
N GLN A 5 21.54 -21.54 12.52
CA GLN A 5 20.27 -21.75 13.19
C GLN A 5 20.02 -23.25 13.41
N PRO A 6 19.39 -23.64 14.52
CA PRO A 6 18.99 -25.02 14.76
C PRO A 6 17.96 -25.47 13.71
N ILE A 7 18.00 -26.74 13.34
CA ILE A 7 16.98 -27.37 12.50
C ILE A 7 15.63 -27.28 13.23
N LEU A 8 14.61 -26.80 12.53
CA LEU A 8 13.24 -26.74 13.03
C LEU A 8 12.61 -28.15 13.09
N PRO A 9 11.59 -28.40 13.93
CA PRO A 9 10.77 -29.61 13.87
C PRO A 9 10.17 -29.84 12.47
N ALA A 10 10.01 -31.11 12.09
CA ALA A 10 9.58 -31.50 10.74
C ALA A 10 8.25 -30.84 10.33
N GLU A 11 7.30 -30.68 11.24
CA GLU A 11 6.03 -29.98 11.00
C GLU A 11 6.21 -28.51 10.57
N GLN A 12 7.15 -27.77 11.16
CA GLN A 12 7.43 -26.37 10.86
C GLN A 12 8.20 -26.23 9.54
N ILE A 13 9.09 -27.19 9.26
CA ILE A 13 9.79 -27.28 7.97
C ILE A 13 8.78 -27.53 6.83
N LEU A 14 7.85 -28.46 7.04
CA LEU A 14 6.83 -28.84 6.05
C LEU A 14 5.77 -27.75 5.84
N ALA A 15 5.46 -26.95 6.86
CA ALA A 15 4.58 -25.80 6.76
C ALA A 15 5.20 -24.61 5.99
N GLY A 16 6.51 -24.65 5.73
CA GLY A 16 7.25 -23.53 5.15
C GLY A 16 7.43 -22.36 6.12
N ASP A 17 7.29 -22.61 7.42
CA ASP A 17 7.44 -21.63 8.51
C ASP A 17 8.93 -21.43 8.87
N ALA A 18 9.76 -21.20 7.85
CA ALA A 18 11.08 -20.65 8.12
C ALA A 18 10.87 -19.30 8.84
N PRO A 19 11.42 -19.10 10.06
CA PRO A 19 11.25 -17.84 10.76
C PRO A 19 11.75 -16.72 9.84
N LEU A 20 10.92 -15.69 9.64
CA LEU A 20 11.35 -14.44 9.01
C LEU A 20 12.58 -14.00 9.80
N MET A 21 13.78 -14.11 9.24
CA MET A 21 15.04 -13.87 9.94
C MET A 21 15.02 -12.52 10.66
N SER A 22 14.58 -12.46 11.93
CA SER A 22 14.55 -11.30 12.83
C SER A 22 14.50 -9.94 12.11
N LEU A 23 13.64 -9.80 11.09
CA LEU A 23 13.62 -8.61 10.27
C LEU A 23 12.85 -7.54 11.06
N PRO A 24 13.40 -6.33 11.21
CA PRO A 24 12.73 -5.32 12.00
C PRO A 24 11.40 -4.94 11.34
N VAL A 25 10.35 -4.82 12.14
CA VAL A 25 9.15 -4.11 11.73
C VAL A 25 9.44 -2.62 11.57
N LEU A 26 8.82 -1.98 10.59
CA LEU A 26 9.01 -0.56 10.33
C LEU A 26 7.79 0.22 10.83
N ARG A 27 8.07 1.21 11.67
CA ARG A 27 7.09 2.21 12.11
C ARG A 27 6.95 3.27 11.01
N PRO A 28 5.72 3.73 10.70
CA PRO A 28 5.58 4.86 9.79
C PRO A 28 6.27 6.10 10.36
N PRO A 29 7.01 6.84 9.53
CA PRO A 29 7.69 8.06 9.96
C PRO A 29 6.68 9.15 10.36
N THR A 30 7.11 10.12 11.16
CA THR A 30 6.25 11.23 11.63
C THR A 30 5.74 12.11 10.50
N ASP A 31 6.53 12.23 9.45
CA ASP A 31 6.33 13.07 8.26
C ASP A 31 5.87 12.23 7.06
N LEU A 32 5.27 11.07 7.29
CA LEU A 32 4.84 10.13 6.23
C LEU A 32 4.03 10.81 5.13
N PHE A 33 2.99 11.56 5.51
CA PHE A 33 2.08 12.15 4.53
C PHE A 33 2.71 13.36 3.84
N ALA A 34 3.58 14.12 4.53
CA ALA A 34 4.39 15.15 3.89
C ALA A 34 5.34 14.57 2.83
N ARG A 35 6.03 13.46 3.13
CA ARG A 35 6.88 12.76 2.15
C ARG A 35 6.07 12.25 0.97
N ARG A 36 4.90 11.66 1.23
CA ARG A 36 3.98 11.20 0.19
C ARG A 36 3.51 12.35 -0.71
N ALA A 37 3.13 13.48 -0.14
CA ALA A 37 2.73 14.67 -0.90
C ALA A 37 3.87 15.19 -1.78
N ALA A 38 5.08 15.35 -1.22
CA ALA A 38 6.26 15.80 -1.98
C ALA A 38 6.58 14.83 -3.13
N ARG A 39 6.51 13.52 -2.88
CA ARG A 39 6.75 12.49 -3.89
C ARG A 39 5.67 12.50 -4.98
N LEU A 40 4.40 12.68 -4.63
CA LEU A 40 3.29 12.81 -5.58
C LEU A 40 3.48 14.03 -6.50
N LEU A 41 3.92 15.18 -5.95
CA LEU A 41 4.22 16.37 -6.75
C LEU A 41 5.37 16.15 -7.72
N GLN A 42 6.45 15.49 -7.27
CA GLN A 42 7.58 15.11 -8.12
C GLN A 42 7.14 14.18 -9.26
N LEU A 43 6.36 13.13 -8.94
CA LEU A 43 5.86 12.18 -9.93
C LEU A 43 4.90 12.85 -10.92
N ALA A 44 4.16 13.89 -10.52
CA ALA A 44 3.21 14.59 -11.37
C ALA A 44 3.83 15.44 -12.49
N GLU A 45 5.12 15.80 -12.45
CA GLU A 45 5.73 16.73 -13.41
C GLU A 45 5.67 16.25 -14.87
N SER A 46 5.66 14.93 -15.10
CA SER A 46 5.69 14.33 -16.44
C SER A 46 4.70 13.17 -16.60
N HIS A 47 3.70 13.09 -15.72
CA HIS A 47 2.77 11.96 -15.67
C HIS A 47 1.46 12.26 -16.41
N ALA A 48 0.92 11.27 -17.13
CA ALA A 48 -0.34 11.41 -17.88
C ALA A 48 -1.55 11.75 -16.97
N MET A 49 -1.49 11.35 -15.70
CA MET A 49 -2.50 11.65 -14.66
C MET A 49 -2.01 12.73 -13.68
N ALA A 50 -1.26 13.74 -14.14
CA ALA A 50 -0.66 14.77 -13.28
C ALA A 50 -1.66 15.44 -12.33
N ASP A 51 -2.84 15.83 -12.81
CA ASP A 51 -3.86 16.52 -12.01
C ASP A 51 -4.39 15.64 -10.87
N PHE A 52 -4.57 14.34 -11.14
CA PHE A 52 -4.95 13.37 -10.12
C PHE A 52 -3.86 13.23 -9.05
N LEU A 53 -2.59 13.11 -9.45
CA LEU A 53 -1.48 13.02 -8.49
C LEU A 53 -1.34 14.29 -7.65
N ARG A 54 -1.54 15.48 -8.25
CA ARG A 54 -1.58 16.76 -7.53
C ARG A 54 -2.73 16.83 -6.54
N LEU A 55 -3.92 16.37 -6.91
CA LEU A 55 -5.06 16.28 -5.98
C LEU A 55 -4.73 15.35 -4.80
N CYS A 56 -4.17 14.18 -5.06
CA CYS A 56 -3.71 13.28 -4.01
C CYS A 56 -2.64 13.92 -3.11
N ALA A 57 -1.73 14.73 -3.68
CA ALA A 57 -0.72 15.45 -2.92
C ALA A 57 -1.36 16.43 -1.93
N VAL A 58 -2.34 17.22 -2.39
CA VAL A 58 -3.11 18.14 -1.52
C VAL A 58 -3.82 17.37 -0.41
N ILE A 59 -4.44 16.22 -0.72
CA ILE A 59 -5.06 15.36 0.30
C ILE A 59 -4.01 14.93 1.33
N CYS A 60 -2.82 14.49 0.89
CA CYS A 60 -1.74 14.07 1.79
C CYS A 60 -1.19 15.22 2.66
N GLU A 61 -1.12 16.45 2.17
CA GLU A 61 -0.78 17.61 3.00
C GLU A 61 -1.78 17.80 4.14
N GLN A 62 -3.07 17.67 3.85
CA GLN A 62 -4.12 17.73 4.87
C GLN A 62 -4.05 16.54 5.83
N GLN A 63 -3.72 15.33 5.33
CA GLN A 63 -3.48 14.17 6.20
C GLN A 63 -2.32 14.42 7.17
N GLN A 64 -1.24 15.08 6.73
CA GLN A 64 -0.12 15.43 7.60
C GLN A 64 -0.59 16.40 8.70
N ALA A 65 -1.33 17.45 8.34
CA ALA A 65 -1.88 18.40 9.31
C ALA A 65 -2.80 17.71 10.33
N LEU A 66 -3.62 16.75 9.89
CA LEU A 66 -4.47 15.94 10.77
C LEU A 66 -3.67 14.99 11.66
N HIS A 67 -2.64 14.34 11.12
CA HIS A 67 -1.76 13.43 11.85
C HIS A 67 -1.02 14.17 12.99
N ASP A 68 -0.58 15.40 12.72
CA ASP A 68 0.15 16.24 13.67
C ASP A 68 -0.80 16.90 14.69
N ALA A 69 -2.06 17.09 14.33
CA ALA A 69 -3.10 17.56 15.23
C ALA A 69 -3.48 16.52 16.33
N SER A 70 -4.29 16.98 17.27
CA SER A 70 -4.82 16.18 18.39
C SER A 70 -5.62 14.94 17.93
N ARG A 71 -6.02 14.08 18.87
CA ARG A 71 -6.88 12.91 18.59
C ARG A 71 -8.25 13.40 18.12
N LEU A 72 -8.44 13.50 16.81
CA LEU A 72 -9.74 13.67 16.19
C LEU A 72 -10.38 12.30 15.97
N ASP A 73 -11.70 12.22 16.10
CA ASP A 73 -12.46 11.07 15.64
C ASP A 73 -12.57 11.08 14.09
N PRO A 74 -12.98 9.96 13.45
CA PRO A 74 -13.07 9.89 12.00
C PRO A 74 -13.95 10.97 11.36
N ARG A 75 -15.03 11.38 12.04
CA ARG A 75 -15.96 12.41 11.52
C ARG A 75 -15.29 13.77 11.51
N ALA A 76 -14.71 14.19 12.63
CA ALA A 76 -14.03 15.47 12.73
C ALA A 76 -12.81 15.55 11.77
N ALA A 77 -12.12 14.44 11.55
CA ALA A 77 -11.05 14.37 10.54
C ALA A 77 -11.60 14.53 9.11
N LEU A 78 -12.71 13.85 8.78
CA LEU A 78 -13.39 13.97 7.50
C LEU A 78 -13.94 15.38 7.26
N GLU A 79 -14.56 16.01 8.25
CA GLU A 79 -15.06 17.39 8.18
C GLU A 79 -13.94 18.39 7.90
N LYS A 80 -12.78 18.23 8.53
CA LYS A 80 -11.61 19.08 8.26
C LYS A 80 -11.05 18.89 6.85
N LEU A 81 -10.97 17.64 6.37
CA LEU A 81 -10.58 17.35 4.98
C LEU A 81 -11.58 17.97 4.00
N ALA A 82 -12.87 17.79 4.25
CA ALA A 82 -13.95 18.37 3.46
C ALA A 82 -13.81 19.89 3.34
N GLN A 83 -13.62 20.56 4.49
CA GLN A 83 -13.49 22.02 4.54
C GLN A 83 -12.24 22.52 3.81
N ALA A 84 -11.10 21.86 3.99
CA ALA A 84 -9.85 22.25 3.33
C ALA A 84 -9.89 22.04 1.81
N LEU A 85 -10.60 21.01 1.35
CA LEU A 85 -10.67 20.63 -0.06
C LEU A 85 -11.86 21.23 -0.80
N ALA A 86 -12.87 21.77 -0.10
CA ALA A 86 -14.12 22.27 -0.69
C ALA A 86 -13.95 23.12 -1.98
N PRO A 87 -12.98 24.05 -2.09
CA PRO A 87 -12.80 24.83 -3.32
C PRO A 87 -12.38 24.02 -4.55
N GLN A 88 -11.85 22.81 -4.34
CA GLN A 88 -11.26 21.94 -5.36
C GLN A 88 -12.12 20.70 -5.68
N LEU A 89 -13.16 20.42 -4.87
CA LEU A 89 -13.97 19.21 -5.03
C LEU A 89 -15.08 19.39 -6.09
N PRO A 90 -15.20 18.50 -7.09
CA PRO A 90 -16.33 18.48 -8.02
C PRO A 90 -17.68 18.28 -7.31
N SER A 91 -18.78 18.78 -7.89
CA SER A 91 -20.13 18.67 -7.30
C SER A 91 -20.57 17.24 -6.93
N PRO A 92 -20.27 16.19 -7.74
CA PRO A 92 -20.59 14.82 -7.34
C PRO A 92 -19.87 14.36 -6.06
N VAL A 93 -18.63 14.82 -5.85
CA VAL A 93 -17.87 14.52 -4.63
C VAL A 93 -18.46 15.26 -3.44
N GLN A 94 -18.86 16.53 -3.62
CA GLN A 94 -19.52 17.31 -2.56
C GLN A 94 -20.83 16.65 -2.09
N ALA A 95 -21.71 16.26 -3.02
CA ALA A 95 -22.97 15.59 -2.68
C ALA A 95 -22.75 14.25 -1.96
N SER A 96 -21.77 13.47 -2.43
CA SER A 96 -21.38 12.21 -1.79
C SER A 96 -20.79 12.44 -0.38
N LEU A 97 -20.09 13.55 -0.17
CA LEU A 97 -19.48 13.91 1.11
C LEU A 97 -20.53 14.39 2.12
N ASP A 98 -21.50 15.20 1.69
CA ASP A 98 -22.64 15.60 2.51
C ASP A 98 -23.42 14.37 3.00
N ALA A 99 -23.69 13.42 2.09
CA ALA A 99 -24.35 12.16 2.44
C ALA A 99 -23.52 11.32 3.43
N LEU A 100 -22.20 11.29 3.26
CA LEU A 100 -21.28 10.59 4.15
C LEU A 100 -21.25 11.21 5.56
N LEU A 101 -21.24 12.55 5.65
CA LEU A 101 -21.28 13.30 6.91
C LEU A 101 -22.65 13.21 7.60
N ALA A 102 -23.72 13.01 6.85
CA ALA A 102 -25.08 12.83 7.37
C ALA A 102 -25.34 11.44 7.98
N LEU A 103 -24.48 10.45 7.76
CA LEU A 103 -24.58 9.13 8.41
C LEU A 103 -24.60 9.29 9.94
N ASP A 104 -25.16 8.33 10.68
CA ASP A 104 -24.93 8.27 12.12
C ASP A 104 -23.54 7.68 12.45
N ALA A 105 -23.12 7.76 13.71
CA ALA A 105 -21.81 7.27 14.14
C ALA A 105 -21.63 5.75 13.93
N ALA A 106 -22.71 4.96 14.06
CA ALA A 106 -22.65 3.50 13.90
C ALA A 106 -22.54 3.11 12.43
N ALA A 107 -23.26 3.81 11.54
CA ALA A 107 -23.19 3.64 10.09
C ALA A 107 -21.82 4.06 9.54
N LEU A 108 -21.26 5.18 10.01
CA LEU A 108 -19.92 5.60 9.62
C LEU A 108 -18.86 4.59 10.08
N SER A 109 -18.99 4.05 11.30
CA SER A 109 -18.08 3.02 11.81
C SER A 109 -18.15 1.74 10.98
N ARG A 110 -19.35 1.25 10.65
CA ARG A 110 -19.52 0.08 9.76
C ARG A 110 -18.91 0.32 8.38
N LEU A 111 -19.10 1.51 7.81
CA LEU A 111 -18.52 1.86 6.52
C LEU A 111 -16.98 1.90 6.57
N ALA A 112 -16.41 2.44 7.65
CA ALA A 112 -14.96 2.44 7.86
C ALA A 112 -14.38 1.01 7.98
N GLU A 113 -15.06 0.12 8.70
CA GLU A 113 -14.70 -1.30 8.80
C GLU A 113 -14.77 -2.03 7.46
N ARG A 114 -15.80 -1.76 6.66
CA ARG A 114 -15.92 -2.31 5.30
C ARG A 114 -14.79 -1.80 4.40
N LEU A 115 -14.53 -0.49 4.41
CA LEU A 115 -13.44 0.11 3.63
C LEU A 115 -12.07 -0.47 4.01
N LEU A 116 -11.78 -0.68 5.31
CA LEU A 116 -10.56 -1.35 5.78
C LEU A 116 -10.35 -2.75 5.16
N ASN A 117 -11.45 -3.43 4.85
CA ASN A 117 -11.48 -4.76 4.23
C ASN A 117 -11.53 -4.72 2.70
N GLY A 118 -11.47 -3.54 2.08
CA GLY A 118 -11.64 -3.38 0.63
C GLY A 118 -13.07 -3.68 0.16
N ASP A 119 -14.04 -3.72 1.07
CA ASP A 119 -15.46 -3.92 0.76
C ASP A 119 -16.13 -2.53 0.64
N TYR A 120 -16.45 -2.16 -0.59
CA TYR A 120 -17.18 -0.93 -0.90
C TYR A 120 -18.06 -1.14 -2.13
N SER A 121 -19.08 -0.30 -2.28
CA SER A 121 -19.95 -0.30 -3.46
C SER A 121 -19.48 0.76 -4.44
N ALA A 122 -18.95 0.34 -5.59
CA ALA A 122 -18.56 1.23 -6.68
C ALA A 122 -19.76 2.00 -7.27
N ASP A 123 -20.94 1.37 -7.29
CA ASP A 123 -22.19 1.98 -7.76
C ASP A 123 -22.95 2.75 -6.65
N GLY A 124 -22.37 2.84 -5.45
CA GLY A 124 -23.01 3.44 -4.29
C GLY A 124 -22.97 4.97 -4.30
N PRO A 125 -23.97 5.64 -3.69
CA PRO A 125 -24.02 7.11 -3.65
C PRO A 125 -22.90 7.75 -2.81
N LEU A 126 -22.17 6.95 -2.03
CA LEU A 126 -21.06 7.38 -1.20
C LEU A 126 -19.69 7.19 -1.87
N PHE A 127 -19.64 6.49 -3.03
CA PHE A 127 -18.40 6.02 -3.63
C PHE A 127 -17.40 7.16 -3.88
N ALA A 128 -17.87 8.28 -4.42
CA ALA A 128 -17.03 9.42 -4.78
C ALA A 128 -16.33 10.08 -3.57
N ALA A 129 -16.89 9.95 -2.36
CA ALA A 129 -16.30 10.48 -1.14
C ALA A 129 -15.50 9.44 -0.32
N LEU A 130 -15.53 8.15 -0.69
CA LEU A 130 -14.78 7.11 0.03
C LEU A 130 -13.27 7.36 0.08
N PRO A 131 -12.62 7.95 -0.94
CA PRO A 131 -11.20 8.32 -0.83
C PRO A 131 -10.90 9.30 0.29
N LEU A 132 -11.81 10.24 0.57
CA LEU A 132 -11.67 11.20 1.68
C LEU A 132 -11.89 10.52 3.03
N LEU A 133 -12.83 9.56 3.12
CA LEU A 133 -12.97 8.71 4.31
C LEU A 133 -11.69 7.90 4.56
N GLY A 134 -11.16 7.27 3.51
CA GLY A 134 -9.91 6.53 3.57
C GLY A 134 -8.75 7.41 4.01
N ALA A 135 -8.67 8.65 3.53
CA ALA A 135 -7.65 9.60 3.93
C ALA A 135 -7.73 9.96 5.42
N ALA A 136 -8.94 10.21 5.94
CA ALA A 136 -9.20 10.46 7.36
C ALA A 136 -8.79 9.27 8.23
N LEU A 137 -9.18 8.06 7.83
CA LEU A 137 -8.86 6.82 8.53
C LEU A 137 -7.35 6.55 8.54
N GLN A 138 -6.65 6.79 7.44
CA GLN A 138 -5.19 6.66 7.36
C GLN A 138 -4.47 7.56 8.38
N ALA A 139 -4.85 8.84 8.45
CA ALA A 139 -4.22 9.79 9.37
C ALA A 139 -4.38 9.35 10.84
N GLN A 140 -5.59 8.92 11.22
CA GLN A 140 -5.88 8.46 12.57
C GLN A 140 -5.19 7.12 12.89
N ALA A 141 -5.26 6.14 11.98
CA ALA A 141 -4.67 4.82 12.17
C ALA A 141 -3.15 4.88 12.28
N THR A 142 -2.50 5.68 11.43
CA THR A 142 -1.05 5.92 11.46
C THR A 142 -0.62 6.52 12.80
N ARG A 143 -1.33 7.55 13.27
CA ARG A 143 -1.08 8.18 14.58
C ARG A 143 -1.26 7.18 15.74
N SER A 144 -2.31 6.37 15.68
CA SER A 144 -2.62 5.34 16.68
C SER A 144 -1.50 4.29 16.81
N ILE A 145 -1.01 3.75 15.70
CA ILE A 145 0.03 2.71 15.76
C ILE A 145 1.38 3.26 16.22
N ARG A 146 1.69 4.54 15.94
CA ARG A 146 2.93 5.17 16.42
C ARG A 146 2.97 5.32 17.95
N GLN A 147 1.83 5.27 18.62
CA GLN A 147 1.71 5.46 20.08
C GLN A 147 1.70 4.15 20.87
N ARG A 148 1.91 3.00 20.21
CA ARG A 148 1.93 1.68 20.84
C ARG A 148 3.13 0.85 20.40
N PRO A 149 3.48 -0.22 21.14
CA PRO A 149 4.40 -1.24 20.66
C PRO A 149 3.87 -1.86 19.35
N LEU A 150 4.79 -2.17 18.44
CA LEU A 150 4.45 -2.89 17.21
C LEU A 150 4.67 -4.39 17.46
N PRO A 151 3.75 -5.26 17.02
CA PRO A 151 3.91 -6.70 17.17
C PRO A 151 5.08 -7.19 16.30
N GLU A 152 5.87 -8.12 16.83
CA GLU A 152 6.86 -8.84 16.04
C GLU A 152 6.16 -10.00 15.30
N PRO A 153 6.30 -10.09 13.97
CA PRO A 153 5.66 -11.16 13.21
C PRO A 153 6.37 -12.49 13.48
N GLN A 154 5.59 -13.52 13.81
CA GLN A 154 6.08 -14.88 14.02
C GLN A 154 6.12 -15.68 12.71
N SER A 155 5.21 -15.36 11.79
CA SER A 155 5.08 -15.94 10.46
C SER A 155 4.68 -14.86 9.45
N GLN A 156 4.59 -15.21 8.17
CA GLN A 156 4.13 -14.28 7.15
C GLN A 156 2.62 -14.07 7.25
N GLU A 157 2.22 -12.84 7.55
CA GLU A 157 0.81 -12.42 7.58
C GLU A 157 0.40 -11.75 6.27
N ALA A 158 -0.74 -12.14 5.71
CA ALA A 158 -1.33 -11.52 4.52
C ALA A 158 -1.97 -10.15 4.83
N ARG A 159 -2.30 -9.90 6.11
CA ARG A 159 -2.93 -8.69 6.61
C ARG A 159 -2.07 -8.02 7.66
N CYS A 160 -2.31 -6.74 7.89
CA CYS A 160 -1.53 -5.97 8.85
C CYS A 160 -1.72 -6.49 10.29
N PRO A 161 -0.66 -6.89 11.01
CA PRO A 161 -0.77 -7.38 12.38
C PRO A 161 -1.16 -6.29 13.40
N CYS A 162 -1.11 -5.01 13.01
CA CYS A 162 -1.49 -3.89 13.88
C CYS A 162 -2.97 -3.50 13.81
N CYS A 163 -3.60 -3.65 12.64
CA CYS A 163 -4.97 -3.14 12.40
C CYS A 163 -5.87 -4.06 11.56
N GLY A 164 -5.38 -5.21 11.09
CA GLY A 164 -6.14 -6.14 10.25
C GLY A 164 -6.35 -5.68 8.79
N GLY A 165 -5.87 -4.49 8.43
CA GLY A 165 -6.04 -3.92 7.10
C GLY A 165 -5.29 -4.66 6.00
N LEU A 166 -5.79 -4.51 4.78
CA LEU A 166 -5.19 -5.05 3.56
C LEU A 166 -3.83 -4.41 3.25
N PRO A 167 -2.97 -5.08 2.46
CA PRO A 167 -1.72 -4.50 1.99
C PRO A 167 -1.97 -3.30 1.05
N LEU A 168 -1.02 -2.36 1.04
CA LEU A 168 -0.92 -1.28 0.05
C LEU A 168 -0.05 -1.75 -1.12
N ALA A 169 1.21 -2.04 -0.80
CA ALA A 169 2.29 -2.47 -1.67
C ALA A 169 3.36 -3.18 -0.83
N SER A 170 4.22 -3.94 -1.49
CA SER A 170 5.51 -4.37 -0.95
C SER A 170 6.56 -3.27 -1.14
N VAL A 171 7.51 -3.17 -0.22
CA VAL A 171 8.68 -2.31 -0.33
C VAL A 171 9.94 -3.16 -0.23
N LEU A 172 10.86 -2.98 -1.16
CA LEU A 172 12.18 -3.59 -1.10
C LEU A 172 13.22 -2.62 -0.55
N THR A 173 13.93 -3.04 0.49
CA THR A 173 14.99 -2.28 1.14
C THR A 173 16.29 -3.07 1.11
N ARG A 174 17.42 -2.39 1.34
CA ARG A 174 18.71 -3.06 1.50
C ARG A 174 18.82 -3.60 2.92
N GLY A 175 18.96 -4.91 3.06
CA GLY A 175 19.25 -5.53 4.34
C GLY A 175 20.73 -5.48 4.71
N ASP A 176 21.03 -5.78 5.98
CA ASP A 176 22.39 -5.76 6.53
C ASP A 176 23.36 -6.75 5.84
N SER A 177 22.81 -7.84 5.30
CA SER A 177 23.57 -8.82 4.50
C SER A 177 23.88 -8.33 3.08
N GLY A 178 23.43 -7.14 2.69
CA GLY A 178 23.49 -6.60 1.33
C GLY A 178 22.39 -7.11 0.41
N HIS A 179 21.67 -8.17 0.80
CA HIS A 179 20.52 -8.69 0.05
C HIS A 179 19.25 -7.88 0.29
N ALA A 180 18.34 -7.88 -0.68
CA ALA A 180 17.06 -7.19 -0.57
C ALA A 180 16.17 -7.85 0.50
N GLN A 181 15.62 -7.03 1.40
CA GLN A 181 14.56 -7.40 2.32
C GLN A 181 13.22 -6.92 1.77
N ARG A 182 12.14 -7.63 2.09
CA ARG A 182 10.78 -7.29 1.66
C ARG A 182 9.92 -7.01 2.88
N HIS A 183 9.30 -5.85 2.88
CA HIS A 183 8.24 -5.49 3.82
C HIS A 183 6.94 -5.25 3.06
N VAL A 184 5.80 -5.53 3.68
CA VAL A 184 4.49 -5.14 3.17
C VAL A 184 4.01 -3.95 3.97
N VAL A 185 3.59 -2.89 3.28
CA VAL A 185 3.05 -1.67 3.89
C VAL A 185 1.54 -1.80 3.99
N CYS A 186 0.96 -1.48 5.15
CA CYS A 186 -0.50 -1.48 5.33
C CYS A 186 -1.16 -0.31 4.58
N SER A 187 -2.28 -0.57 3.90
CA SER A 187 -3.11 0.44 3.23
C SER A 187 -3.68 1.51 4.17
N MET A 188 -3.92 1.18 5.44
CA MET A 188 -4.51 2.11 6.41
C MET A 188 -3.48 2.72 7.36
N CYS A 189 -2.81 1.90 8.18
CA CYS A 189 -1.96 2.44 9.25
C CYS A 189 -0.50 2.67 8.84
N SER A 190 -0.10 2.27 7.62
CA SER A 190 1.27 2.37 7.10
C SER A 190 2.35 1.68 7.96
N HIS A 191 1.95 0.76 8.86
CA HIS A 191 2.87 -0.21 9.42
C HIS A 191 3.48 -1.05 8.30
N ALA A 192 4.80 -1.25 8.33
CA ALA A 192 5.45 -2.19 7.43
C ALA A 192 5.96 -3.40 8.20
N TRP A 193 5.50 -4.59 7.82
CA TRP A 193 5.95 -5.85 8.42
C TRP A 193 6.76 -6.66 7.42
N PRO A 194 7.83 -7.35 7.86
CA PRO A 194 8.62 -8.20 6.98
C PRO A 194 7.81 -9.40 6.48
N VAL A 195 8.10 -9.83 5.26
CA VAL A 195 7.56 -11.05 4.64
C VAL A 195 8.65 -11.78 3.85
N GLY A 196 8.38 -13.00 3.40
CA GLY A 196 9.33 -13.76 2.58
C GLY A 196 9.63 -13.03 1.26
N ARG A 197 10.91 -12.93 0.89
CA ARG A 197 11.34 -12.22 -0.33
C ARG A 197 10.76 -12.83 -1.61
N VAL A 198 10.67 -14.15 -1.68
CA VAL A 198 10.17 -14.91 -2.83
C VAL A 198 9.02 -15.80 -2.35
N ARG A 199 7.93 -15.16 -1.91
CA ARG A 199 6.75 -15.83 -1.38
C ARG A 199 5.52 -14.97 -1.63
N CYS A 200 4.51 -15.52 -2.31
CA CYS A 200 3.25 -14.85 -2.56
C CYS A 200 2.62 -14.43 -1.22
N LEU A 201 2.22 -13.17 -1.11
CA LEU A 201 1.54 -12.67 0.09
C LEU A 201 0.19 -13.36 0.32
N GLY A 202 -0.54 -13.66 -0.75
CA GLY A 202 -1.91 -14.20 -0.69
C GLY A 202 -1.98 -15.68 -0.28
N CYS A 203 -1.23 -16.55 -0.97
CA CYS A 203 -1.31 -18.01 -0.74
C CYS A 203 -0.04 -18.63 -0.14
N GLY A 204 1.04 -17.86 0.06
CA GLY A 204 2.28 -18.39 0.62
C GLY A 204 3.11 -19.26 -0.33
N ASN A 205 2.72 -19.41 -1.60
CA ASN A 205 3.49 -20.13 -2.60
C ASN A 205 4.81 -19.40 -2.95
N SER A 206 5.88 -20.16 -3.17
CA SER A 206 7.22 -19.65 -3.54
C SER A 206 7.65 -20.02 -4.96
N ARG A 207 6.77 -20.62 -5.75
CA ARG A 207 7.01 -21.02 -7.15
C ARG A 207 6.14 -20.17 -8.08
N ASP A 208 6.51 -20.10 -9.36
CA ASP A 208 5.74 -19.37 -10.39
C ASP A 208 5.32 -17.94 -9.98
N LEU A 209 6.24 -17.23 -9.33
CA LEU A 209 6.12 -15.80 -9.08
C LEU A 209 6.77 -15.06 -10.23
N ARG A 210 6.03 -14.13 -10.84
CA ARG A 210 6.47 -13.30 -11.96
C ARG A 210 6.47 -11.85 -11.54
N TYR A 211 7.42 -11.08 -12.07
CA TYR A 211 7.60 -9.68 -11.76
C TYR A 211 7.51 -8.88 -13.06
N TYR A 212 6.55 -7.97 -13.15
CA TYR A 212 6.31 -7.16 -14.34
C TYR A 212 6.53 -5.69 -14.02
N SER A 213 7.26 -4.98 -14.89
CA SER A 213 7.40 -3.52 -14.85
C SER A 213 6.77 -2.92 -16.12
N LEU A 214 6.43 -1.63 -16.08
CA LEU A 214 6.01 -0.92 -17.28
C LEU A 214 7.22 -0.74 -18.20
N ALA A 215 6.97 -0.92 -19.48
CA ALA A 215 7.94 -0.67 -20.53
C ALA A 215 7.27 0.05 -21.71
N PRO A 216 8.03 0.82 -22.51
CA PRO A 216 7.56 1.33 -23.80
C PRO A 216 7.01 0.22 -24.70
N GLN A 217 6.10 0.55 -25.62
CA GLN A 217 5.50 -0.45 -26.52
C GLN A 217 6.53 -1.13 -27.44
N ASP A 218 7.59 -0.41 -27.79
CA ASP A 218 8.72 -0.87 -28.60
C ASP A 218 9.86 -1.47 -27.77
N TYR A 219 9.64 -1.70 -26.47
CA TYR A 219 10.64 -2.33 -25.61
C TYR A 219 10.83 -3.80 -25.96
N GLU A 220 12.05 -4.14 -26.36
CA GLU A 220 12.51 -5.51 -26.49
C GLU A 220 13.23 -5.93 -25.20
N ALA A 221 12.71 -6.97 -24.55
CA ALA A 221 13.35 -7.51 -23.36
C ALA A 221 14.71 -8.13 -23.75
N PRO A 222 15.81 -7.78 -23.07
CA PRO A 222 17.10 -8.41 -23.31
C PRO A 222 17.05 -9.90 -22.95
N GLU A 223 17.92 -10.69 -23.57
CA GLU A 223 18.05 -12.11 -23.22
C GLU A 223 18.35 -12.27 -21.71
N PRO A 224 17.70 -13.24 -21.03
CA PRO A 224 17.92 -13.46 -19.61
C PRO A 224 19.37 -13.83 -19.31
N ASP A 225 20.07 -12.97 -18.55
CA ASP A 225 21.37 -13.30 -17.98
C ASP A 225 21.18 -14.04 -16.66
N HIS A 226 21.33 -15.37 -16.69
CA HIS A 226 21.23 -16.22 -15.49
C HIS A 226 22.28 -15.90 -14.42
N GLN A 227 23.40 -15.26 -14.77
CA GLN A 227 24.41 -14.82 -13.81
C GLN A 227 24.04 -13.47 -13.17
N ARG A 228 23.16 -12.69 -13.82
CA ARG A 228 22.69 -11.38 -13.35
C ARG A 228 21.16 -11.26 -13.44
N PRO A 229 20.40 -12.11 -12.73
CA PRO A 229 18.93 -12.22 -12.85
C PRO A 229 18.13 -10.99 -12.36
N HIS A 230 18.81 -9.92 -11.95
CA HIS A 230 18.21 -8.68 -11.44
C HIS A 230 18.68 -7.43 -12.20
N GLN A 231 19.28 -7.60 -13.38
CA GLN A 231 19.79 -6.47 -14.17
C GLN A 231 18.70 -5.53 -14.69
N THR A 232 17.53 -6.07 -15.03
CA THR A 232 16.41 -5.31 -15.59
C THR A 232 15.22 -5.33 -14.63
N ARG A 233 15.38 -4.63 -13.50
CA ARG A 233 14.32 -4.50 -12.48
C ARG A 233 13.83 -3.06 -12.46
N GLY A 234 12.50 -2.89 -12.49
CA GLY A 234 11.86 -1.58 -12.35
C GLY A 234 11.89 -1.11 -10.90
N ALA A 235 11.75 0.22 -10.71
CA ALA A 235 11.49 0.76 -9.38
C ALA A 235 10.09 0.38 -8.88
N GLN A 236 9.10 0.30 -9.78
CA GLN A 236 7.75 -0.19 -9.52
C GLN A 236 7.51 -1.43 -10.36
N GLU A 237 7.07 -2.50 -9.71
CA GLU A 237 6.76 -3.78 -10.34
C GLU A 237 5.47 -4.36 -9.77
N VAL A 238 4.82 -5.26 -10.50
CA VAL A 238 3.78 -6.15 -9.96
C VAL A 238 4.40 -7.52 -9.72
N GLU A 239 4.35 -8.00 -8.49
CA GLU A 239 4.51 -9.43 -8.20
C GLU A 239 3.18 -10.12 -8.48
N ALA A 240 3.18 -11.07 -9.40
CA ALA A 240 2.02 -11.85 -9.81
C ALA A 240 2.25 -13.35 -9.53
N CYS A 241 1.27 -14.00 -8.90
CA CYS A 241 1.34 -15.41 -8.53
C CYS A 241 0.56 -16.27 -9.51
N GLY A 242 1.22 -17.24 -10.15
CA GLY A 242 0.54 -18.19 -11.05
C GLY A 242 -0.37 -19.20 -10.35
N GLU A 243 -0.22 -19.40 -9.04
CA GLU A 243 -1.04 -20.36 -8.28
C GLU A 243 -2.40 -19.77 -7.89
N CYS A 244 -2.40 -18.63 -7.18
CA CYS A 244 -3.63 -18.03 -6.67
C CYS A 244 -4.15 -16.87 -7.53
N HIS A 245 -3.48 -16.55 -8.63
CA HIS A 245 -3.78 -15.40 -9.49
C HIS A 245 -3.84 -14.06 -8.74
N GLY A 246 -3.17 -13.97 -7.59
CA GLY A 246 -3.04 -12.74 -6.81
C GLY A 246 -1.87 -11.89 -7.29
N ALA A 247 -2.03 -10.57 -7.26
CA ALA A 247 -1.01 -9.59 -7.58
C ALA A 247 -0.84 -8.53 -6.48
N LEU A 248 0.40 -8.12 -6.23
CA LEU A 248 0.70 -6.99 -5.35
C LEU A 248 1.84 -6.17 -5.95
N LYS A 249 1.66 -4.85 -6.03
CA LYS A 249 2.73 -3.95 -6.44
C LYS A 249 3.87 -3.95 -5.43
N GLN A 250 5.07 -3.76 -5.94
CA GLN A 250 6.32 -3.73 -5.20
C GLN A 250 7.10 -2.47 -5.61
N VAL A 251 7.51 -1.69 -4.61
CA VAL A 251 8.30 -0.47 -4.77
C VAL A 251 9.71 -0.72 -4.26
N SER A 252 10.72 -0.50 -5.10
CA SER A 252 12.11 -0.84 -4.81
C SER A 252 12.93 0.38 -4.43
N LEU A 253 13.21 0.55 -3.13
CA LEU A 253 14.12 1.61 -2.64
C LEU A 253 15.59 1.35 -3.01
N LEU A 254 15.88 0.15 -3.52
CA LEU A 254 17.19 -0.18 -4.10
C LEU A 254 17.41 0.50 -5.45
N GLN A 255 16.33 0.69 -6.22
CA GLN A 255 16.38 1.31 -7.55
C GLN A 255 16.00 2.80 -7.50
N ALA A 256 15.05 3.16 -6.64
CA ALA A 256 14.60 4.53 -6.43
C ALA A 256 14.59 4.86 -4.92
N PRO A 257 15.72 5.35 -4.36
CA PRO A 257 15.84 5.62 -2.92
C PRO A 257 14.86 6.66 -2.36
N ASP A 258 14.31 7.50 -3.23
CA ASP A 258 13.33 8.55 -2.93
C ASP A 258 11.87 8.11 -3.10
N ALA A 259 11.62 6.85 -3.51
CA ALA A 259 10.27 6.34 -3.69
C ALA A 259 9.49 6.25 -2.37
N GLU A 260 8.17 6.49 -2.44
CA GLU A 260 7.24 6.36 -1.33
C GLU A 260 6.10 5.41 -1.73
N ALA A 261 5.83 4.41 -0.90
CA ALA A 261 4.97 3.29 -1.27
C ALA A 261 3.56 3.70 -1.74
N GLY A 262 2.93 4.69 -1.10
CA GLY A 262 1.60 5.15 -1.50
C GLY A 262 1.60 6.07 -2.72
N ALA A 263 2.60 6.92 -2.86
CA ALA A 263 2.75 7.81 -4.01
C ALA A 263 3.08 7.03 -5.29
N ASP A 264 4.10 6.18 -5.22
CA ASP A 264 4.55 5.37 -6.35
C ASP A 264 3.52 4.29 -6.72
N ASP A 265 2.66 3.87 -5.78
CA ASP A 265 1.47 3.06 -6.07
C ASP A 265 0.48 3.84 -6.97
N LEU A 266 0.12 5.07 -6.61
CA LEU A 266 -0.82 5.90 -7.39
C LEU A 266 -0.25 6.34 -8.74
N ALA A 267 1.07 6.53 -8.85
CA ALA A 267 1.72 6.87 -10.11
C ALA A 267 1.95 5.66 -11.03
N SER A 268 1.58 4.46 -10.59
CA SER A 268 1.76 3.23 -11.37
C SER A 268 0.46 2.45 -11.57
N LEU A 269 -0.69 3.13 -11.59
CA LEU A 269 -2.00 2.49 -11.79
C LEU A 269 -2.11 1.68 -13.08
N ALA A 270 -1.35 2.04 -14.13
CA ALA A 270 -1.29 1.26 -15.36
C ALA A 270 -0.78 -0.18 -15.14
N LEU A 271 0.07 -0.41 -14.12
CA LEU A 271 0.48 -1.77 -13.75
C LEU A 271 -0.70 -2.60 -13.24
N ASP A 272 -1.58 -2.01 -12.42
CA ASP A 272 -2.76 -2.72 -11.91
C ASP A 272 -3.73 -3.05 -13.04
N LEU A 273 -3.94 -2.11 -13.98
CA LEU A 273 -4.79 -2.32 -15.14
C LEU A 273 -4.28 -3.49 -16.00
N LEU A 274 -3.01 -3.47 -16.39
CA LEU A 274 -2.41 -4.53 -17.22
C LEU A 274 -2.37 -5.88 -16.50
N ALA A 275 -2.12 -5.89 -15.18
CA ALA A 275 -2.19 -7.11 -14.39
C ALA A 275 -3.62 -7.68 -14.34
N GLY A 276 -4.63 -6.81 -14.19
CA GLY A 276 -6.04 -7.18 -14.23
C GLY A 276 -6.47 -7.76 -15.58
N GLU A 277 -6.06 -7.13 -16.69
CA GLU A 277 -6.29 -7.63 -18.06
C GLU A 277 -5.63 -9.00 -18.29
N ALA A 278 -4.47 -9.25 -17.65
CA ALA A 278 -3.79 -10.53 -17.65
C ALA A 278 -4.40 -11.58 -16.68
N GLY A 279 -5.49 -11.25 -15.99
CA GLY A 279 -6.23 -12.16 -15.12
C GLY A 279 -5.68 -12.25 -13.68
N TYR A 280 -4.93 -11.26 -13.21
CA TYR A 280 -4.46 -11.19 -11.83
C TYR A 280 -5.30 -10.21 -10.99
N ALA A 281 -5.72 -10.66 -9.80
CA ALA A 281 -6.49 -9.85 -8.86
C ALA A 281 -5.56 -9.15 -7.85
N ARG A 282 -5.75 -7.84 -7.64
CA ARG A 282 -4.96 -7.08 -6.66
C ARG A 282 -5.29 -7.55 -5.23
N LEU A 283 -4.27 -7.98 -4.49
CA LEU A 283 -4.38 -8.46 -3.09
C LEU A 283 -4.63 -7.33 -2.07
N GLY A 284 -4.45 -6.09 -2.50
CA GLY A 284 -4.46 -4.91 -1.65
C GLY A 284 -5.11 -3.73 -2.36
N PHE A 285 -5.06 -2.55 -1.74
CA PHE A 285 -5.58 -1.34 -2.35
C PHE A 285 -4.93 -0.08 -1.77
N ASN A 286 -5.14 1.03 -2.47
CA ASN A 286 -4.80 2.35 -1.99
C ASN A 286 -6.10 3.11 -1.71
N PRO A 287 -6.39 3.55 -0.48
CA PRO A 287 -7.65 4.23 -0.19
C PRO A 287 -7.84 5.53 -0.98
N LEU A 288 -6.78 6.13 -1.53
CA LEU A 288 -6.90 7.32 -2.37
C LEU A 288 -7.30 7.00 -3.82
N PHE A 289 -7.34 5.72 -4.20
CA PHE A 289 -7.82 5.25 -5.49
C PHE A 289 -8.59 3.93 -5.35
N LEU A 290 -9.91 4.00 -5.50
CA LEU A 290 -10.78 2.84 -5.48
C LEU A 290 -11.23 2.55 -6.92
N PRO A 291 -10.92 1.38 -7.50
CA PRO A 291 -11.45 1.01 -8.81
C PRO A 291 -12.98 0.98 -8.79
N GLY A 292 -13.58 1.51 -9.86
CA GLY A 292 -15.00 1.32 -10.15
C GLY A 292 -15.29 -0.10 -10.67
N THR A 293 -16.57 -0.40 -10.84
CA THR A 293 -17.09 -1.55 -11.57
C THR A 293 -16.95 -1.38 -13.08
#